data_AF-A0A1V5QIW3-F1
#
_entry.id   AF-A0A1V5QIW3-F1
#
_cell.length_a   1.000
_cell.length_b   1.000
_cell.length_c   1.000
_cell.angle_alpha   90.00
_cell.angle_beta   90.00
_cell.angle_gamma   90.00
#
_symmetry.space_group_name_H-M   'P 1'
#
loop_
_entity.id
_entity.type
_entity.pdbx_description
1 polymer ?
#
loop_
_entity_poly.entity_id
_entity_poly.type
_entity_poly.pdbx_seq_one_letter_code
_entity_poly.pdbx_strand_id
1 'polypeptide(L)'
;MEGNYLVIGFIMFFVVASIVITWWTSRTTTSASDFYVAGKGVPWIQVGIAMLGSYLSAASFLGCAGDLGVVGIDSVWMSVGFFGGYISLLFLIAGPL
;
A
#
# COMPACT_ATOMS: atom_id res chain seq x y z
N MET A 1 15.04 -10.60 -27.41
CA MET A 1 13.92 -10.00 -26.65
C MET A 1 12.67 -10.78 -27.05
N GLU A 2 12.51 -11.99 -26.50
CA GLU A 2 11.30 -12.77 -26.74
C GLU A 2 10.12 -12.06 -26.07
N GLY A 3 8.96 -12.11 -26.73
CA GLY A 3 7.83 -11.23 -26.51
C GLY A 3 7.23 -11.35 -25.11
N ASN A 4 7.64 -10.47 -24.19
CA ASN A 4 7.10 -10.40 -22.83
C ASN A 4 5.78 -9.58 -22.77
N TYR A 5 4.94 -9.72 -23.79
CA TYR A 5 3.71 -8.96 -23.97
C TYR A 5 2.71 -9.18 -22.83
N LEU A 6 2.74 -10.36 -22.20
CA LEU A 6 1.93 -10.66 -21.02
C LEU A 6 2.30 -9.79 -19.82
N VAL A 7 3.60 -9.62 -19.54
CA VAL A 7 4.06 -8.79 -18.42
C VAL A 7 3.75 -7.31 -18.67
N ILE A 8 4.02 -6.83 -19.88
CA ILE A 8 3.71 -5.45 -20.26
C ILE A 8 2.20 -5.20 -20.18
N GLY A 9 1.39 -6.14 -20.70
CA GLY A 9 -0.07 -6.07 -20.62
C GLY A 9 -0.59 -6.02 -19.18
N PHE A 10 -0.01 -6.84 -18.29
CA PHE A 10 -0.37 -6.85 -16.87
C PHE A 10 -0.04 -5.53 -16.17
N ILE A 11 1.16 -4.98 -16.38
CA ILE A 11 1.55 -3.68 -15.82
C ILE A 11 0.61 -2.58 -16.32
N MET A 12 0.39 -2.53 -17.64
CA MET A 12 -0.50 -1.53 -18.24
C MET A 12 -1.93 -1.64 -17.72
N PHE A 13 -2.43 -2.85 -17.48
CA PHE A 13 -3.75 -3.06 -16.89
C PHE A 13 -3.88 -2.38 -15.52
N PHE A 14 -2.93 -2.61 -14.60
CA PHE A 14 -2.99 -1.98 -13.27
C PHE A 14 -2.83 -0.47 -13.32
N VAL A 15 -1.98 0.05 -14.21
CA VAL A 15 -1.81 1.50 -14.40
C VAL A 15 -3.11 2.13 -14.89
N VAL A 16 -3.71 1.59 -15.96
CA VAL A 16 -4.96 2.12 -16.52
C VAL A 16 -6.10 1.99 -15.51
N ALA A 17 -6.23 0.84 -14.83
CA ALA A 17 -7.23 0.63 -13.80
C ALA A 17 -7.12 1.67 -12.68
N SER A 18 -5.89 1.92 -12.18
CA SER A 18 -5.65 2.91 -11.12
C SER A 18 -6.05 4.33 -11.56
N ILE A 19 -5.73 4.69 -12.81
CA ILE A 19 -6.10 6.00 -13.38
C ILE A 19 -7.62 6.12 -13.52
N VAL A 20 -8.29 5.10 -14.06
CA VAL A 20 -9.75 5.10 -14.25
C VAL A 20 -10.48 5.21 -12.92
N ILE A 21 -10.06 4.45 -11.91
CA ILE A 21 -10.65 4.50 -10.55
C ILE A 21 -10.45 5.90 -9.96
N THR A 22 -9.22 6.43 -10.00
CA THR A 22 -8.90 7.77 -9.44
C THR A 22 -9.71 8.86 -10.14
N TRP A 23 -9.80 8.82 -11.47
CA TRP A 23 -10.56 9.79 -12.24
C TRP A 23 -12.06 9.73 -11.95
N TRP A 24 -12.61 8.53 -11.79
CA TRP A 24 -14.02 8.35 -11.43
C TRP A 24 -14.31 8.89 -10.03
N THR A 25 -13.49 8.55 -9.04
CA THR A 25 -13.64 9.05 -7.66
C THR A 25 -13.44 10.57 -7.57
N SER A 26 -12.51 11.13 -8.34
CA SER A 26 -12.26 12.58 -8.35
C SER A 26 -13.48 13.40 -8.80
N ARG A 27 -14.40 12.82 -9.57
CA ARG A 27 -15.65 13.48 -10.01
C ARG A 27 -16.72 13.57 -8.93
N THR A 28 -16.67 12.69 -7.93
CA THR A 28 -17.65 12.65 -6.83
C THR A 28 -17.19 13.44 -5.61
N THR A 29 -15.90 13.74 -5.51
CA THR A 29 -15.32 14.48 -4.37
C THR A 29 -15.53 15.98 -4.54
N THR A 30 -16.41 16.56 -3.70
CA THR A 30 -16.83 17.97 -3.85
C THR A 30 -16.32 18.89 -2.73
N SER A 31 -15.97 18.32 -1.56
CA SER A 31 -15.49 19.07 -0.39
C SER A 31 -14.13 18.58 0.12
N ALA A 32 -13.44 19.42 0.91
CA ALA A 32 -12.18 19.04 1.55
C ALA A 32 -12.35 17.86 2.53
N SER A 33 -13.48 17.79 3.24
CA SER A 33 -13.80 16.65 4.11
C SER A 33 -14.01 15.36 3.32
N ASP A 34 -14.58 15.43 2.11
CA ASP A 34 -14.72 14.25 1.25
C ASP A 34 -13.37 13.79 0.70
N PHE A 35 -12.43 14.71 0.48
CA PHE A 35 -11.10 14.37 -0.02
C PHE A 35 -10.20 13.76 1.06
N TYR A 36 -10.17 14.34 2.27
CA TYR A 36 -9.23 13.92 3.32
C TYR A 36 -9.73 12.79 4.20
N VAL A 37 -11.04 12.74 4.50
CA VAL A 37 -11.61 11.73 5.42
C VAL A 37 -12.71 10.89 4.77
N ALA A 38 -12.87 10.98 3.44
CA ALA A 38 -13.91 10.26 2.70
C ALA A 38 -15.31 10.41 3.33
N GLY A 39 -15.60 11.62 3.85
CA GLY A 39 -16.86 11.93 4.53
C GLY A 39 -17.12 11.13 5.82
N LYS A 40 -16.09 10.47 6.39
CA LYS A 40 -16.19 9.52 7.52
C LYS A 40 -17.13 8.33 7.28
N GLY A 41 -17.45 8.04 6.02
CA GLY A 41 -18.41 6.99 5.63
C GLY A 41 -17.78 5.63 5.30
N VAL A 42 -16.45 5.52 5.29
CA VAL A 42 -15.74 4.31 4.86
C VAL A 42 -15.58 3.34 6.04
N PRO A 43 -15.93 2.04 5.89
CA PRO A 43 -15.77 1.07 6.96
C PRO A 43 -14.31 0.86 7.33
N TRP A 44 -14.06 0.66 8.64
CA TRP A 44 -12.71 0.53 9.21
C TRP A 44 -11.85 -0.55 8.55
N ILE A 45 -12.47 -1.62 8.04
CA ILE A 45 -11.78 -2.70 7.32
C ILE A 45 -11.15 -2.19 6.02
N GLN A 46 -11.89 -1.39 5.25
CA GLN A 46 -11.38 -0.84 3.98
C GLN A 46 -10.25 0.15 4.23
N VAL A 47 -10.38 1.00 5.25
CA VAL A 47 -9.30 1.89 5.69
C VAL A 47 -8.07 1.10 6.12
N GLY A 48 -8.24 0.03 6.90
CA GLY A 48 -7.15 -0.85 7.34
C GLY A 48 -6.42 -1.51 6.17
N ILE A 49 -7.15 -2.05 5.20
CA ILE A 49 -6.57 -2.66 3.99
C ILE A 49 -5.82 -1.61 3.15
N ALA A 50 -6.37 -0.40 2.99
CA ALA A 50 -5.71 0.67 2.26
C ALA A 50 -4.39 1.11 2.91
N MET A 51 -4.36 1.19 4.25
CA MET A 51 -3.15 1.52 5.00
C MET A 51 -2.10 0.41 4.90
N LEU A 52 -2.51 -0.87 5.05
CA LEU A 52 -1.62 -2.02 4.86
C LEU A 52 -1.02 -2.04 3.46
N GLY A 53 -1.84 -1.79 2.43
CA GLY A 53 -1.37 -1.74 1.04
C GLY A 53 -0.34 -0.64 0.80
N SER A 54 -0.52 0.53 1.43
CA SER A 54 0.45 1.62 1.35
C SER A 54 1.77 1.28 2.06
N TYR A 55 1.71 0.54 3.16
CA TYR A 55 2.89 0.10 3.91
C TYR A 55 3.66 -1.03 3.19
N LEU A 56 2.95 -1.93 2.51
CA LEU A 56 3.48 -3.06 1.74
C LEU A 56 4.07 -2.70 0.36
N SER A 57 4.43 -1.44 0.15
CA SER A 57 5.01 -0.94 -1.10
C SER A 57 6.18 -1.79 -1.62
N ALA A 58 6.48 -1.68 -2.92
CA ALA A 58 7.59 -2.38 -3.57
C ALA A 58 8.94 -2.17 -2.86
N ALA A 59 9.15 -0.99 -2.26
CA ALA A 59 10.35 -0.71 -1.46
C ALA A 59 10.43 -1.59 -0.20
N SER A 60 9.31 -1.79 0.51
CA SER A 60 9.25 -2.66 1.69
C SER A 60 9.46 -4.13 1.32
N PHE A 61 8.84 -4.57 0.23
CA PHE A 61 8.98 -5.95 -0.26
C PHE A 61 10.41 -6.24 -0.75
N LEU A 62 10.95 -5.40 -1.64
CA LEU A 62 12.30 -5.54 -2.16
C LEU A 62 13.35 -5.30 -1.07
N GLY A 63 13.08 -4.41 -0.11
CA GLY A 63 13.97 -4.13 1.01
C GLY A 63 14.14 -5.33 1.93
N CYS A 64 13.03 -5.92 2.40
CA CYS A 64 13.08 -7.12 3.24
C CYS A 64 13.69 -8.31 2.49
N ALA A 65 13.30 -8.53 1.23
CA ALA A 65 13.84 -9.61 0.41
C ALA A 65 15.33 -9.39 0.08
N GLY A 66 15.73 -8.15 -0.16
CA GLY A 66 17.11 -7.76 -0.44
C GLY A 66 18.01 -7.93 0.78
N ASP A 67 17.56 -7.49 1.95
CA ASP A 67 18.30 -7.65 3.20
C ASP A 67 18.50 -9.13 3.55
N LEU A 68 17.44 -9.95 3.42
CA LEU A 68 17.53 -11.40 3.57
C LEU A 68 18.51 -12.02 2.56
N GLY A 69 18.52 -11.53 1.31
CA GLY A 69 19.42 -12.01 0.27
C GLY A 69 20.90 -11.69 0.52
N VAL A 70 21.20 -10.61 1.26
CA VAL A 70 22.57 -10.18 1.56
C VAL A 70 23.07 -10.74 2.89
N VAL A 71 22.26 -10.66 3.94
CA VAL A 71 22.65 -10.98 5.32
C VAL A 71 22.25 -12.41 5.72
N GLY A 72 21.25 -12.99 5.05
CA GLY A 72 20.76 -14.34 5.32
C GLY A 72 19.59 -14.37 6.31
N ILE A 73 19.31 -15.54 6.86
CA ILE A 73 18.09 -15.82 7.66
C ILE A 73 17.98 -14.95 8.94
N ASP A 74 19.09 -14.47 9.47
CA ASP A 74 19.12 -13.64 10.67
C ASP A 74 18.41 -12.29 10.46
N SER A 75 18.34 -11.80 9.21
CA SER A 75 17.61 -10.59 8.85
C SER A 75 16.09 -10.70 8.88
N VAL A 76 15.53 -11.91 9.04
CA VAL A 76 14.07 -12.08 9.21
C VAL A 76 13.56 -11.27 10.41
N TRP A 77 14.37 -11.11 11.46
CA TRP A 77 14.03 -10.29 12.62
C TRP A 77 13.85 -8.81 12.27
N MET A 78 14.56 -8.31 11.26
CA MET A 78 14.36 -6.95 10.76
C MET A 78 12.97 -6.79 10.13
N SER A 79 12.52 -7.77 9.34
CA SER A 79 11.17 -7.77 8.76
C SER A 79 10.08 -7.85 9.84
N VAL A 80 10.26 -8.72 10.85
CA VAL A 80 9.33 -8.81 11.98
C VAL A 80 9.27 -7.48 12.74
N GLY A 81 10.42 -6.85 12.99
CA GLY A 81 10.50 -5.53 13.63
C GLY A 81 9.86 -4.42 12.79
N PHE A 82 10.03 -4.45 11.47
CA PHE A 82 9.40 -3.53 10.53
C PHE A 82 7.86 -3.60 10.65
N PHE A 83 7.27 -4.78 10.44
CA PHE A 83 5.81 -4.96 10.55
C PHE A 83 5.27 -4.76 11.97
N GLY A 84 5.98 -5.23 12.99
CA GLY A 84 5.60 -5.04 14.39
C GLY A 84 5.64 -3.57 14.81
N GLY A 85 6.64 -2.81 14.33
CA GLY A 85 6.76 -1.38 14.53
C GLY A 85 5.61 -0.62 13.86
N TYR A 86 5.20 -1.03 12.67
CA TYR A 86 4.03 -0.46 12.00
C TYR A 86 2.73 -0.67 12.78
N ILE A 87 2.49 -1.88 13.28
CA ILE A 87 1.32 -2.14 14.15
C ILE A 87 1.36 -1.26 15.40
N SER A 88 2.54 -1.15 16.03
CA SER A 88 2.74 -0.31 17.21
C SER A 88 2.45 1.17 16.91
N LEU A 89 2.91 1.66 15.76
CA LEU A 89 2.65 3.01 15.27
C LEU A 89 1.16 3.24 15.00
N LEU A 90 0.47 2.28 14.38
CA LEU A 90 -0.97 2.35 14.15
C LEU A 90 -1.75 2.48 15.46
N PHE A 91 -1.40 1.69 16.48
CA PHE A 91 -2.06 1.79 17.79
C PHE A 91 -1.77 3.11 18.51
N LEU A 92 -0.53 3.59 18.46
CA LEU A 92 -0.11 4.77 19.22
C LEU A 92 -0.51 6.10 18.57
N ILE A 93 -0.44 6.19 17.24
CA ILE A 93 -0.59 7.44 16.49
C ILE A 93 -1.88 7.47 15.67
N ALA A 94 -2.30 6.36 15.05
CA ALA A 94 -3.48 6.35 14.18
C ALA A 94 -4.79 6.09 14.95
N GLY A 95 -4.77 5.30 16.02
CA GLY A 95 -5.93 5.07 16.89
C GLY A 95 -6.58 6.33 17.49
N PRO A 96 -5.81 7.40 17.83
CA PRO A 96 -6.36 8.67 18.30
C PRO A 96 -6.98 9.60 17.23
N LEU A 97 -6.94 9.27 15.93
CA LEU A 97 -7.36 10.14 14.82
C LEU A 97 -8.80 9.90 14.34
#